data_AF-A0A914XAA5-F1
#
_entry.id   AF-A0A914XAA5-F1
#
_cell.length_a   1.000
_cell.length_b   1.000
_cell.length_c   1.000
_cell.angle_alpha   90.00
_cell.angle_beta   90.00
_cell.angle_gamma   90.00
#
_symmetry.space_group_name_H-M   'P 1'
#
loop_
_entity.id
_entity.type
_entity.pdbx_description
1 polymer ?
#
loop_
_entity_poly.entity_id
_entity_poly.type
_entity_poly.pdbx_seq_one_letter_code
_entity_poly.pdbx_strand_id
1 'polypeptide(L)'
;MHANIKYKLVKGSRQFTAGNKGEGKNFALLGMLFIKATCFCFLFATTVAQSNTCPTTEYNPPSGVIQSPGFAQQLKYGNDVNCVYNIKVAVGSRVLLTINSFATEMCCDKLYIYDGPSVQSPLLIAWSGLVSAGSYIEATGNVVTVNFRTDNTVNDVGFSIQYGPTNAQFTSTTTAKPPLQFVDWRDQSIYWNDRPSPTDIHAIVLHHTVDLTAQATLDALINRHLSVHYIVEKNGTIYQMVDERNRAWHAGPGTWGSFHDLNDVSVGIEIVNSGAEPFPVVQ
;
A
#
# COMPACT_ATOMS: atom_id res chain seq x y z
N MET A 1 5.32 -23.99 -2.22
CA MET A 1 4.49 -22.87 -1.72
C MET A 1 5.34 -21.61 -1.83
N HIS A 2 5.03 -20.72 -2.77
CA HIS A 2 5.85 -19.56 -3.11
C HIS A 2 5.34 -18.33 -2.33
N ALA A 3 6.23 -17.70 -1.54
CA ALA A 3 5.97 -16.38 -0.98
C ALA A 3 6.36 -15.32 -2.01
N ASN A 4 5.40 -14.50 -2.45
CA ASN A 4 5.64 -13.32 -3.26
C ASN A 4 6.24 -12.22 -2.38
N ILE A 5 7.56 -12.25 -2.16
CA ILE A 5 8.25 -11.16 -1.45
C ILE A 5 8.36 -9.97 -2.41
N LYS A 6 7.55 -8.92 -2.20
CA LYS A 6 7.65 -7.64 -2.91
C LYS A 6 8.51 -6.68 -2.09
N TYR A 7 9.70 -6.36 -2.59
CA TYR A 7 10.60 -5.39 -1.96
C TYR A 7 10.17 -3.95 -2.27
N LYS A 8 10.28 -3.05 -1.29
CA LYS A 8 10.32 -1.60 -1.54
C LYS A 8 11.58 -1.02 -0.90
N LEU A 9 12.58 -0.71 -1.73
CA LEU A 9 13.72 0.10 -1.33
C LEU A 9 13.27 1.56 -1.26
N VAL A 10 13.41 2.20 -0.09
CA VAL A 10 13.17 3.65 0.03
C VAL A 10 14.45 4.41 -0.30
N LYS A 11 14.82 4.40 -1.60
CA LYS A 11 15.46 5.53 -2.29
C LYS A 11 15.40 5.33 -3.80
N GLY A 12 14.72 6.25 -4.51
CA GLY A 12 14.76 6.33 -5.98
C GLY A 12 13.97 5.22 -6.70
N SER A 13 12.79 5.59 -7.17
CA SER A 13 11.86 4.79 -7.98
C SER A 13 12.52 4.01 -9.13
N ARG A 14 12.40 2.67 -9.10
CA ARG A 14 12.23 1.77 -10.27
C ARG A 14 11.94 0.34 -9.79
N GLN A 15 10.83 -0.25 -10.26
CA GLN A 15 10.48 -1.66 -10.02
C GLN A 15 11.29 -2.58 -10.94
N PHE A 16 11.66 -3.77 -10.46
CA PHE A 16 12.30 -4.83 -11.27
C PHE A 16 11.46 -6.11 -11.26
N THR A 17 11.59 -6.86 -12.35
CA THR A 17 10.92 -8.11 -12.70
C THR A 17 11.65 -9.34 -12.15
N ALA A 18 10.91 -10.31 -11.61
CA ALA A 18 11.41 -11.64 -11.30
C ALA A 18 11.34 -12.56 -12.54
N GLY A 19 12.41 -13.30 -12.82
CA GLY A 19 12.51 -14.23 -13.94
C GLY A 19 11.72 -15.52 -13.71
N ASN A 20 10.85 -15.88 -14.66
CA ASN A 20 10.14 -17.16 -14.70
C ASN A 20 11.00 -18.27 -15.33
N LYS A 21 10.95 -19.48 -14.76
CA LYS A 21 11.14 -20.74 -15.48
C LYS A 21 9.85 -21.56 -15.35
N GLY A 22 9.30 -21.97 -16.50
CA GLY A 22 8.05 -22.70 -16.59
C GLY A 22 8.21 -24.22 -16.48
N GLU A 23 7.08 -24.91 -16.43
CA GLU A 23 6.82 -26.16 -17.14
C GLU A 23 5.31 -26.48 -17.07
N GLY A 24 4.74 -26.89 -18.20
CA GLY A 24 3.34 -27.29 -18.32
C GLY A 24 3.13 -28.78 -18.13
N LYS A 25 1.86 -29.19 -18.01
CA LYS A 25 1.32 -30.47 -18.51
C LYS A 25 -0.21 -30.45 -18.48
N ASN A 26 -0.79 -30.79 -19.63
CA ASN A 26 -2.21 -31.08 -19.87
C ASN A 26 -2.61 -32.44 -19.28
N PHE A 27 -3.87 -32.59 -18.85
CA PHE A 27 -4.62 -33.85 -18.95
C PHE A 27 -6.13 -33.58 -19.12
N ALA A 28 -6.77 -34.39 -19.95
CA ALA A 28 -8.10 -34.19 -20.50
C ALA A 28 -9.19 -35.09 -19.86
N LEU A 29 -10.39 -34.50 -19.75
CA LEU A 29 -11.75 -35.01 -20.06
C LEU A 29 -12.43 -36.20 -19.33
N LEU A 30 -13.79 -36.06 -19.34
CA LEU A 30 -14.93 -36.93 -18.99
C LEU A 30 -15.25 -37.05 -17.49
N GLY A 31 -16.48 -36.80 -16.99
CA GLY A 31 -17.79 -36.53 -17.57
C GLY A 31 -18.84 -37.21 -16.69
N MET A 32 -19.94 -36.52 -16.34
CA MET A 32 -21.32 -37.05 -16.25
C MET A 32 -22.28 -36.11 -15.52
N LEU A 33 -23.51 -36.19 -16.00
CA LEU A 33 -24.67 -35.32 -15.84
C LEU A 33 -25.58 -35.86 -14.73
N PHE A 34 -26.13 -35.02 -13.84
CA PHE A 34 -27.45 -35.27 -13.26
C PHE A 34 -28.22 -33.95 -13.06
N ILE A 35 -29.50 -34.05 -13.38
CA ILE A 35 -30.47 -32.98 -13.64
C ILE A 35 -31.39 -32.81 -12.41
N LYS A 36 -31.86 -31.56 -12.23
CA LYS A 36 -33.06 -31.06 -11.50
C LYS A 36 -32.96 -30.81 -9.99
N ALA A 37 -32.85 -29.53 -9.65
CA ALA A 37 -33.88 -28.83 -8.88
C ALA A 37 -33.88 -27.33 -9.25
N THR A 38 -35.01 -26.86 -9.78
CA THR A 38 -35.20 -25.50 -10.28
C THR A 38 -35.36 -24.54 -9.10
N CYS A 39 -34.39 -23.65 -8.89
CA CYS A 39 -34.61 -22.38 -8.21
C CYS A 39 -34.31 -21.29 -9.23
N PHE A 40 -35.35 -20.70 -9.80
CA PHE A 40 -35.24 -19.55 -10.70
C PHE A 40 -34.85 -18.32 -9.86
N CYS A 41 -33.58 -18.23 -9.49
CA CYS A 41 -32.99 -16.94 -9.22
C CYS A 41 -32.53 -16.42 -10.58
N PHE A 42 -33.32 -15.51 -11.18
CA PHE A 42 -32.83 -14.68 -12.27
C PHE A 42 -31.67 -13.84 -11.71
N LEU A 43 -30.46 -14.40 -11.69
CA LEU A 43 -29.24 -13.62 -11.74
C LEU A 43 -29.20 -13.03 -13.14
N PHE A 44 -29.90 -11.92 -13.34
CA PHE A 44 -29.43 -10.96 -14.32
C PHE A 44 -28.00 -10.63 -13.87
N ALA A 45 -27.00 -11.07 -14.63
CA ALA A 45 -25.70 -10.45 -14.59
C ALA A 45 -25.92 -9.01 -15.07
N THR A 46 -26.35 -8.13 -14.16
CA THR A 46 -26.46 -6.72 -14.44
C THR A 46 -25.04 -6.26 -14.68
N THR A 47 -24.73 -5.94 -15.94
CA THR A 47 -23.52 -5.17 -16.23
C THR A 47 -23.65 -3.88 -15.43
N VAL A 48 -22.86 -3.75 -14.36
CA VAL A 48 -22.85 -2.52 -13.57
C VAL A 48 -22.45 -1.40 -14.53
N ALA A 49 -23.34 -0.43 -14.72
CA ALA A 49 -23.09 0.67 -15.63
C ALA A 49 -21.87 1.47 -15.16
N GLN A 50 -21.15 2.04 -16.12
CA GLN A 50 -19.88 2.75 -15.91
C GLN A 50 -20.03 4.22 -16.31
N SER A 51 -19.19 5.08 -15.76
CA SER A 51 -19.10 6.49 -16.18
C SER A 51 -17.66 6.90 -16.48
N ASN A 52 -17.45 7.55 -17.62
CA ASN A 52 -16.19 8.18 -17.99
C ASN A 52 -16.20 9.70 -17.77
N THR A 53 -17.32 10.24 -17.30
CA THR A 53 -17.47 11.69 -17.15
C THR A 53 -16.85 12.13 -15.84
N CYS A 54 -15.74 12.86 -15.93
CA CYS A 54 -15.11 13.46 -14.77
C CYS A 54 -16.06 14.44 -14.07
N PRO A 55 -16.10 14.43 -12.73
CA PRO A 55 -16.72 15.50 -11.97
C PRO A 55 -16.05 16.86 -12.26
N THR A 56 -16.62 17.92 -11.69
CA THR A 56 -16.03 19.27 -11.71
C THR A 56 -14.55 19.23 -11.33
N THR A 57 -13.72 20.05 -11.98
CA THR A 57 -12.27 20.04 -11.77
C THR A 57 -11.81 20.92 -10.60
N GLU A 58 -12.58 21.96 -10.24
CA GLU A 58 -12.20 22.96 -9.23
C GLU A 58 -13.01 22.81 -7.94
N TYR A 59 -12.30 22.68 -6.82
CA TYR A 59 -12.85 22.50 -5.47
C TYR A 59 -12.28 23.55 -4.53
N ASN A 60 -13.00 24.67 -4.39
CA ASN A 60 -12.60 25.85 -3.61
C ASN A 60 -13.48 26.20 -2.37
N PRO A 61 -14.43 25.38 -1.86
CA PRO A 61 -14.97 25.59 -0.51
C PRO A 61 -13.97 25.12 0.55
N PRO A 62 -14.08 25.55 1.82
CA PRO A 62 -13.11 25.20 2.87
C PRO A 62 -12.97 23.69 3.07
N SER A 63 -14.02 22.91 2.81
CA SER A 63 -14.04 21.45 2.88
C SER A 63 -15.08 20.89 1.93
N GLY A 64 -14.97 19.61 1.56
CA GLY A 64 -15.92 18.93 0.70
C GLY A 64 -15.57 17.46 0.46
N VAL A 65 -16.12 16.89 -0.61
CA VAL A 65 -15.87 15.50 -1.01
C VAL A 65 -15.56 15.47 -2.50
N ILE A 66 -14.48 14.76 -2.88
CA ILE A 66 -14.21 14.37 -4.27
C ILE A 66 -14.57 12.90 -4.46
N GLN A 67 -15.00 12.55 -5.67
CA GLN A 67 -15.42 11.20 -5.99
C GLN A 67 -14.94 10.82 -7.40
N SER A 68 -14.74 9.53 -7.66
CA SER A 68 -14.50 9.04 -9.02
C SER A 68 -15.74 9.23 -9.91
N PRO A 69 -15.58 9.23 -11.25
CA PRO A 69 -16.72 9.20 -12.17
C PRO A 69 -17.73 8.11 -11.80
N GLY A 70 -19.02 8.46 -11.81
CA GLY A 70 -20.10 7.49 -11.58
C GLY A 70 -20.37 7.15 -10.12
N PHE A 71 -19.46 7.45 -9.19
CA PHE A 71 -19.59 7.04 -7.78
C PHE A 71 -20.87 7.56 -7.12
N ALA A 72 -21.20 8.84 -7.33
CA ALA A 72 -22.42 9.46 -6.79
C ALA A 72 -23.71 8.81 -7.34
N GLN A 73 -23.64 8.26 -8.55
CA GLN A 73 -24.72 7.54 -9.22
C GLN A 73 -24.68 6.03 -8.94
N GLN A 74 -23.80 5.57 -8.03
CA GLN A 74 -23.57 4.16 -7.72
C GLN A 74 -23.15 3.34 -8.95
N LEU A 75 -22.45 3.99 -9.87
CA LEU A 75 -21.84 3.40 -11.06
C LEU A 75 -20.36 3.16 -10.81
N LYS A 76 -19.78 2.21 -11.54
CA LYS A 76 -18.33 2.08 -11.61
C LYS A 76 -17.73 3.26 -12.37
N TYR A 77 -16.48 3.59 -12.09
CA TYR A 77 -15.73 4.40 -13.04
C TYR A 77 -15.50 3.56 -14.30
N GLY A 78 -15.32 4.20 -15.45
CA GLY A 78 -14.95 3.45 -16.66
C GLY A 78 -13.49 3.62 -17.05
N ASN A 79 -13.17 3.01 -18.18
CA ASN A 79 -11.82 2.85 -18.68
C ASN A 79 -11.34 4.12 -19.40
N ASP A 80 -10.02 4.26 -19.53
CA ASP A 80 -9.33 5.37 -20.22
C ASP A 80 -9.70 6.77 -19.67
N VAL A 81 -9.99 6.82 -18.37
CA VAL A 81 -10.33 8.06 -17.66
C VAL A 81 -9.07 8.78 -17.22
N ASN A 82 -9.09 10.11 -17.31
CA ASN A 82 -8.06 10.98 -16.76
C ASN A 82 -8.70 12.21 -16.09
N CYS A 83 -9.11 12.05 -14.83
CA CYS A 83 -9.73 13.13 -14.06
C CYS A 83 -8.70 13.87 -13.22
N VAL A 84 -8.81 15.20 -13.19
CA VAL A 84 -7.97 16.07 -12.36
C VAL A 84 -8.87 16.88 -11.43
N TYR A 85 -8.57 16.84 -10.14
CA TYR A 85 -9.27 17.56 -9.09
C TYR A 85 -8.27 18.53 -8.45
N ASN A 86 -8.53 19.83 -8.56
CA ASN A 86 -7.76 20.89 -7.94
C ASN A 86 -8.47 21.30 -6.65
N ILE A 87 -7.86 21.00 -5.52
CA ILE A 87 -8.43 21.27 -4.20
C ILE A 87 -7.65 22.41 -3.56
N LYS A 88 -8.38 23.43 -3.10
CA LYS A 88 -7.83 24.58 -2.42
C LYS A 88 -8.59 24.85 -1.13
N VAL A 89 -7.84 24.99 -0.05
CA VAL A 89 -8.35 25.44 1.25
C VAL A 89 -7.82 26.83 1.59
N ALA A 90 -8.29 27.41 2.70
CA ALA A 90 -7.87 28.73 3.15
C ALA A 90 -6.34 28.86 3.25
N VAL A 91 -5.82 30.02 2.83
CA VAL A 91 -4.39 30.32 2.94
C VAL A 91 -3.99 30.29 4.42
N GLY A 92 -2.88 29.62 4.73
CA GLY A 92 -2.41 29.40 6.11
C GLY A 92 -2.86 28.07 6.72
N SER A 93 -3.81 27.36 6.09
CA SER A 93 -4.15 25.96 6.42
C SER A 93 -3.35 24.97 5.55
N ARG A 94 -3.35 23.70 5.93
CA ARG A 94 -2.91 22.61 5.06
C ARG A 94 -4.11 21.76 4.62
N VAL A 95 -4.03 21.12 3.46
CA VAL A 95 -5.11 20.22 2.99
C VAL A 95 -4.98 18.87 3.68
N LEU A 96 -6.05 18.40 4.31
CA LEU A 96 -6.22 17.03 4.77
C LEU A 96 -7.17 16.30 3.82
N LEU A 97 -6.76 15.13 3.31
CA LEU A 97 -7.62 14.22 2.54
C LEU A 97 -7.85 12.94 3.34
N THR A 98 -9.10 12.54 3.52
CA THR A 98 -9.51 11.34 4.26
C THR A 98 -10.35 10.42 3.38
N ILE A 99 -9.96 9.15 3.28
CA ILE A 99 -10.69 8.14 2.54
C ILE A 99 -12.01 7.80 3.24
N ASN A 100 -13.13 7.98 2.55
CA ASN A 100 -14.42 7.42 2.98
C ASN A 100 -14.61 6.00 2.44
N SER A 101 -14.29 5.82 1.16
CA SER A 101 -14.33 4.53 0.45
C SER A 101 -13.36 4.58 -0.72
N PHE A 102 -12.67 3.47 -0.98
CA PHE A 102 -11.71 3.37 -2.08
C PHE A 102 -11.54 1.92 -2.52
N ALA A 103 -11.94 1.64 -3.76
CA ALA A 103 -11.69 0.39 -4.46
C ALA A 103 -11.47 0.66 -5.94
N THR A 104 -10.28 0.33 -6.43
CA THR A 104 -9.85 0.49 -7.82
C THR A 104 -9.07 -0.76 -8.24
N GLU A 105 -8.79 -0.93 -9.53
CA GLU A 105 -7.92 -2.01 -9.97
C GLU A 105 -6.51 -1.86 -9.37
N MET A 106 -6.01 -2.91 -8.71
CA MET A 106 -4.78 -2.85 -7.92
C MET A 106 -3.51 -2.57 -8.74
N CYS A 107 -3.41 -3.09 -9.97
CA CYS A 107 -2.18 -2.98 -10.75
C CYS A 107 -2.03 -1.67 -11.51
N CYS A 108 -3.15 -1.08 -11.91
CA CYS A 108 -3.19 -0.33 -13.16
C CYS A 108 -3.91 1.01 -12.98
N ASP A 109 -5.09 1.00 -12.37
CA ASP A 109 -5.84 2.21 -12.02
C ASP A 109 -5.24 2.92 -10.81
N LYS A 110 -4.89 4.19 -10.98
CA LYS A 110 -4.11 4.93 -9.96
C LYS A 110 -4.69 6.29 -9.68
N LEU A 111 -4.84 6.57 -8.39
CA LEU A 111 -5.10 7.90 -7.85
C LEU A 111 -3.77 8.50 -7.36
N TYR A 112 -3.28 9.50 -8.08
CA TYR A 112 -2.08 10.25 -7.72
C TYR A 112 -2.46 11.50 -6.93
N ILE A 113 -1.73 11.80 -5.87
CA ILE A 113 -1.92 13.01 -5.06
C ILE A 113 -0.61 13.79 -5.05
N TYR A 114 -0.66 15.02 -5.56
CA TYR A 114 0.49 15.92 -5.67
C TYR A 114 0.36 17.10 -4.69
N ASP A 115 1.47 17.44 -4.03
CA ASP A 115 1.61 18.53 -3.06
C ASP A 115 1.82 19.87 -3.75
N GLY A 116 0.75 20.41 -4.33
CA GLY A 116 0.79 21.68 -5.04
C GLY A 116 -0.26 21.80 -6.14
N PRO A 117 -0.17 22.84 -6.99
CA PRO A 117 -1.23 23.23 -7.92
C PRO A 117 -1.26 22.44 -9.24
N SER A 118 -0.37 21.48 -9.45
CA SER A 118 -0.35 20.70 -10.69
C SER A 118 0.27 19.31 -10.54
N VAL A 119 0.12 18.48 -11.57
CA VAL A 119 0.74 17.14 -11.69
C VAL A 119 2.28 17.18 -11.83
N GLN A 120 2.88 18.36 -11.91
CA GLN A 120 4.33 18.57 -11.85
C GLN A 120 4.82 18.85 -10.42
N SER A 121 3.90 19.03 -9.46
CA SER A 121 4.24 19.23 -8.05
C SER A 121 4.75 17.91 -7.44
N PRO A 122 5.43 17.95 -6.27
CA PRO A 122 5.90 16.74 -5.61
C PRO A 122 4.79 15.71 -5.38
N LEU A 123 5.02 14.45 -5.75
CA LEU A 123 4.06 13.37 -5.51
C LEU A 123 4.08 12.99 -4.03
N LEU A 124 2.93 13.13 -3.34
CA LEU A 124 2.76 12.63 -1.97
C LEU A 124 2.56 11.12 -1.96
N ILE A 125 1.60 10.64 -2.76
CA ILE A 125 1.24 9.24 -2.78
C ILE A 125 0.53 8.86 -4.10
N ALA A 126 0.59 7.58 -4.43
CA ALA A 126 -0.23 6.95 -5.45
C ALA A 126 -0.96 5.75 -4.85
N TRP A 127 -2.29 5.76 -4.88
CA TRP A 127 -3.14 4.68 -4.39
C TRP A 127 -3.76 3.89 -5.54
N SER A 128 -3.91 2.59 -5.32
CA SER A 128 -4.62 1.64 -6.18
C SER A 128 -5.13 0.47 -5.33
N GLY A 129 -6.06 -0.33 -5.83
CA GLY A 129 -6.62 -1.45 -5.08
C GLY A 129 -7.62 -1.00 -4.01
N LEU A 130 -7.59 -1.67 -2.86
CA LEU A 130 -8.39 -1.32 -1.69
C LEU A 130 -7.59 -0.42 -0.74
N VAL A 131 -8.19 0.68 -0.30
CA VAL A 131 -7.63 1.53 0.76
C VAL A 131 -8.66 1.69 1.87
N SER A 132 -8.23 1.48 3.13
CA SER A 132 -9.13 1.51 4.29
C SER A 132 -9.80 2.87 4.47
N ALA A 133 -11.09 2.85 4.78
CA ALA A 133 -11.79 4.02 5.28
C ALA A 133 -11.08 4.60 6.52
N GLY A 134 -10.97 5.92 6.59
CA GLY A 134 -10.22 6.63 7.63
C GLY A 134 -8.73 6.81 7.33
N SER A 135 -8.16 6.15 6.32
CA SER A 135 -6.80 6.47 5.84
C SER A 135 -6.76 7.92 5.38
N TYR A 136 -5.67 8.64 5.67
CA TYR A 136 -5.56 10.05 5.32
C TYR A 136 -4.16 10.43 4.83
N ILE A 137 -4.09 11.55 4.12
CA ILE A 137 -2.84 12.26 3.85
C ILE A 137 -3.00 13.73 4.20
N GLU A 138 -1.89 14.35 4.59
CA GLU A 138 -1.82 15.78 4.84
C GLU A 138 -0.78 16.41 3.90
N ALA A 139 -1.20 17.45 3.18
CA ALA A 139 -0.33 18.23 2.30
C ALA A 139 0.56 19.18 3.11
N THR A 140 1.62 19.71 2.49
CA THR A 140 2.42 20.75 3.16
C THR A 140 1.82 22.14 2.99
N GLY A 141 1.03 22.34 1.93
CA GLY A 141 0.38 23.61 1.60
C GLY A 141 -1.15 23.57 1.61
N ASN A 142 -1.75 24.70 1.20
CA ASN A 142 -3.20 24.88 1.12
C ASN A 142 -3.79 24.47 -0.25
N VAL A 143 -2.99 23.84 -1.11
CA VAL A 143 -3.39 23.42 -2.47
C VAL A 143 -2.87 22.01 -2.74
N VAL A 144 -3.72 21.15 -3.28
CA VAL A 144 -3.33 19.82 -3.80
C VAL A 144 -3.97 19.56 -5.15
N THR A 145 -3.27 18.80 -5.99
CA THR A 145 -3.80 18.26 -7.23
C THR A 145 -3.95 16.75 -7.09
N VAL A 146 -5.17 16.26 -7.29
CA VAL A 146 -5.48 14.83 -7.34
C VAL A 146 -5.70 14.45 -8.80
N ASN A 147 -5.09 13.36 -9.25
CA ASN A 147 -5.25 12.86 -10.62
C ASN A 147 -5.61 11.38 -10.61
N PHE A 148 -6.81 11.06 -11.08
CA PHE A 148 -7.27 9.69 -11.25
C PHE A 148 -7.09 9.24 -12.70
N ARG A 149 -6.31 8.18 -12.91
CA ARG A 149 -6.05 7.60 -14.24
C ARG A 149 -6.38 6.13 -14.24
N THR A 150 -7.12 5.70 -15.26
CA THR A 150 -7.48 4.29 -15.46
C THR A 150 -6.90 3.76 -16.77
N ASP A 151 -6.74 2.45 -16.84
CA ASP A 151 -6.33 1.79 -18.08
C ASP A 151 -7.55 1.43 -18.97
N ASN A 152 -7.34 0.61 -20.00
CA ASN A 152 -8.37 0.27 -20.98
C ASN A 152 -9.28 -0.91 -20.58
N THR A 153 -9.05 -1.53 -19.42
CA THR A 153 -9.79 -2.68 -18.92
C THR A 153 -10.18 -2.54 -17.45
N VAL A 154 -10.81 -3.58 -16.90
CA VAL A 154 -11.11 -3.84 -15.47
C VAL A 154 -11.34 -2.59 -14.60
N ASN A 155 -12.58 -2.38 -14.18
CA ASN A 155 -12.93 -1.31 -13.24
C ASN A 155 -13.69 -1.80 -12.01
N ASP A 156 -13.68 -0.94 -11.00
CA ASP A 156 -14.34 -1.16 -9.71
C ASP A 156 -15.23 0.04 -9.32
N VAL A 157 -15.78 0.02 -8.11
CA VAL A 157 -16.71 1.04 -7.60
C VAL A 157 -16.08 2.42 -7.46
N GLY A 158 -14.75 2.52 -7.37
CA GLY A 158 -14.02 3.79 -7.33
C GLY A 158 -13.84 4.35 -5.93
N PHE A 159 -13.87 5.67 -5.78
CA PHE A 159 -13.52 6.32 -4.52
C PHE A 159 -14.46 7.46 -4.12
N SER A 160 -14.49 7.71 -2.81
CA SER A 160 -14.98 8.94 -2.19
C SER A 160 -13.98 9.40 -1.13
N ILE A 161 -13.53 10.63 -1.24
CA ILE A 161 -12.49 11.22 -0.38
C ILE A 161 -13.00 12.55 0.14
N GLN A 162 -13.06 12.67 1.46
CA GLN A 162 -13.33 13.93 2.13
C GLN A 162 -12.07 14.79 2.14
N TYR A 163 -12.21 16.09 1.85
CA TYR A 163 -11.14 17.07 2.01
C TYR A 163 -11.56 18.20 2.94
N GLY A 164 -10.59 18.83 3.59
CA GLY A 164 -10.80 20.01 4.42
C GLY A 164 -9.48 20.64 4.83
N PRO A 165 -9.51 21.74 5.59
CA PRO A 165 -8.29 22.22 6.22
C PRO A 165 -7.92 21.22 7.32
N THR A 166 -6.65 20.98 7.58
CA THR A 166 -6.30 20.46 8.89
C THR A 166 -6.79 21.45 9.93
N ASN A 167 -7.59 20.96 10.88
CA ASN A 167 -8.16 21.80 11.92
C ASN A 167 -7.03 22.62 12.55
N ALA A 168 -7.08 23.94 12.36
CA ALA A 168 -6.26 24.92 13.07
C ALA A 168 -6.77 25.05 14.52
N GLN A 169 -6.81 23.91 15.20
CA GLN A 169 -6.98 23.70 16.63
C GLN A 169 -6.13 22.48 17.01
N PHE A 170 -4.85 22.49 16.61
CA PHE A 170 -3.83 22.04 17.54
C PHE A 170 -3.34 23.29 18.27
N THR A 171 -4.13 23.78 19.23
CA THR A 171 -3.45 24.12 20.48
C THR A 171 -2.71 22.87 20.88
N SER A 172 -1.47 23.02 21.33
CA SER A 172 -0.58 21.93 21.67
C SER A 172 -1.14 21.08 22.83
N THR A 173 -2.21 20.32 22.63
CA THR A 173 -2.29 19.00 23.21
C THR A 173 -1.42 18.14 22.32
N THR A 174 -0.14 18.06 22.69
CA THR A 174 0.64 16.84 22.51
C THR A 174 -0.20 15.67 23.02
N THR A 175 -1.10 15.13 22.20
CA THR A 175 -1.26 13.69 22.20
C THR A 175 0.04 13.22 21.58
N ALA A 176 1.05 13.05 22.44
CA ALA A 176 2.29 12.42 22.04
C ALA A 176 1.90 11.20 21.19
N LYS A 177 2.58 11.01 20.04
CA LYS A 177 2.56 9.71 19.37
C LYS A 177 2.65 8.69 20.51
N PRO A 178 1.67 7.77 20.65
CA PRO A 178 1.73 6.78 21.72
C PRO A 178 3.15 6.23 21.74
N PRO A 179 3.81 6.16 22.91
CA PRO A 179 5.19 5.72 22.97
C PRO A 179 5.31 4.43 22.16
N LEU A 180 6.33 4.38 21.30
CA LEU A 180 6.59 3.18 20.50
C LEU A 180 6.62 1.99 21.44
N GLN A 181 5.74 1.02 21.20
CA GLN A 181 5.71 -0.21 21.98
C GLN A 181 6.81 -1.11 21.44
N PHE A 182 8.01 -0.91 21.94
CA PHE A 182 9.19 -1.65 21.53
C PHE A 182 9.37 -2.87 22.44
N VAL A 183 9.52 -4.04 21.83
CA VAL A 183 9.76 -5.30 22.51
C VAL A 183 11.08 -5.86 22.01
N ASP A 184 11.99 -6.16 22.93
CA ASP A 184 13.29 -6.74 22.60
C ASP A 184 13.17 -8.26 22.45
N TRP A 185 13.34 -8.76 21.23
CA TRP A 185 13.32 -10.17 20.84
C TRP A 185 14.66 -10.61 20.24
N ARG A 186 15.75 -9.88 20.54
CA ARG A 186 17.09 -10.21 20.02
C ARG A 186 17.60 -11.57 20.48
N ASP A 187 17.07 -12.11 21.58
CA ASP A 187 17.34 -13.47 22.06
C ASP A 187 16.61 -14.57 21.27
N GLN A 188 15.63 -14.22 20.44
CA GLN A 188 14.83 -15.17 19.67
C GLN A 188 15.28 -15.31 18.21
N SER A 189 16.02 -14.33 17.66
CA SER A 189 16.54 -14.39 16.29
C SER A 189 17.94 -15.01 16.26
N ILE A 190 18.08 -16.13 15.54
CA ILE A 190 19.34 -16.90 15.52
C ILE A 190 20.12 -16.80 14.21
N TYR A 191 19.52 -16.23 13.16
CA TYR A 191 20.15 -16.14 11.84
C TYR A 191 20.73 -14.75 11.60
N TRP A 192 21.85 -14.42 12.22
CA TRP A 192 22.55 -13.15 12.00
C TRP A 192 24.06 -13.35 12.19
N ASN A 193 24.83 -12.38 11.71
CA ASN A 193 26.28 -12.34 11.96
C ASN A 193 26.79 -10.89 11.90
N ASP A 194 28.07 -10.69 12.20
CA ASP A 194 28.69 -9.36 12.11
C ASP A 194 28.61 -8.83 10.67
N ARG A 195 28.26 -7.56 10.54
CA ARG A 195 28.24 -6.88 9.24
C ARG A 195 29.68 -6.70 8.73
N PRO A 196 29.95 -6.89 7.43
CA PRO A 196 31.31 -6.69 6.90
C PRO A 196 31.73 -5.22 7.07
N SER A 197 32.88 -5.01 7.71
CA SER A 197 33.40 -3.67 7.99
C SER A 197 34.08 -3.04 6.77
N PRO A 198 33.91 -1.72 6.51
CA PRO A 198 32.88 -0.83 7.04
C PRO A 198 31.72 -0.72 6.04
N THR A 199 30.50 -0.88 6.52
CA THR A 199 29.32 -0.51 5.72
C THR A 199 28.40 0.36 6.54
N ASP A 200 28.27 1.62 6.12
CA ASP A 200 27.13 2.43 6.52
C ASP A 200 25.84 1.73 6.08
N ILE A 201 24.73 1.98 6.79
CA ILE A 201 23.42 1.54 6.32
C ILE A 201 22.97 2.46 5.18
N HIS A 202 22.77 1.89 4.00
CA HIS A 202 22.43 2.60 2.77
C HIS A 202 20.96 2.42 2.36
N ALA A 203 20.28 1.43 2.92
CA ALA A 203 18.91 1.10 2.54
C ALA A 203 18.07 0.58 3.70
N ILE A 204 16.76 0.79 3.58
CA ILE A 204 15.73 0.08 4.34
C ILE A 204 15.02 -0.84 3.35
N VAL A 205 14.91 -2.12 3.70
CA VAL A 205 14.18 -3.12 2.92
C VAL A 205 12.90 -3.46 3.66
N LEU A 206 11.77 -3.07 3.08
CA LEU A 206 10.45 -3.38 3.62
C LEU A 206 9.90 -4.66 3.00
N HIS A 207 9.45 -5.55 3.86
CA HIS A 207 8.73 -6.77 3.56
C HIS A 207 7.34 -6.72 4.21
N HIS A 208 6.41 -7.50 3.68
CA HIS A 208 5.18 -7.81 4.40
C HIS A 208 4.93 -9.32 4.35
N THR A 209 4.23 -9.79 5.36
CA THR A 209 4.07 -11.23 5.59
C THR A 209 2.83 -11.76 4.86
N VAL A 210 2.53 -13.04 5.03
CA VAL A 210 1.16 -13.56 4.80
C VAL A 210 0.53 -13.96 6.14
N ASP A 211 1.25 -13.69 7.24
CA ASP A 211 0.95 -14.16 8.58
C ASP A 211 0.09 -13.15 9.35
N LEU A 212 -0.55 -13.63 10.41
CA LEU A 212 -1.50 -12.85 11.19
C LEU A 212 -0.90 -12.23 12.46
N THR A 213 0.30 -12.67 12.90
CA THR A 213 0.95 -12.23 14.15
C THR A 213 2.47 -12.14 14.01
N ALA A 214 3.12 -11.36 14.88
CA ALA A 214 4.59 -11.26 14.90
C ALA A 214 5.28 -12.60 15.22
N GLN A 215 4.69 -13.42 16.10
CA GLN A 215 5.24 -14.74 16.43
C GLN A 215 5.20 -15.69 15.23
N ALA A 216 4.08 -15.74 14.49
CA ALA A 216 3.97 -16.60 13.31
C ALA A 216 4.99 -16.19 12.23
N THR A 217 5.21 -14.89 12.09
CA THR A 217 6.25 -14.32 11.22
C THR A 217 7.66 -14.75 11.65
N LEU A 218 7.97 -14.68 12.96
CA LEU A 218 9.24 -15.16 13.48
C LEU A 218 9.46 -16.65 13.18
N ASP A 219 8.45 -17.48 13.46
CA ASP A 219 8.52 -18.92 13.21
C ASP A 219 8.77 -19.21 11.71
N ALA A 220 8.09 -18.47 10.82
CA ALA A 220 8.28 -18.58 9.38
C ALA A 220 9.70 -18.19 8.93
N LEU A 221 10.27 -17.13 9.52
CA LEU A 221 11.65 -16.70 9.25
C LEU A 221 12.65 -17.75 9.72
N ILE A 222 12.51 -18.27 10.94
CA ILE A 222 13.39 -19.30 11.50
C ILE A 222 13.36 -20.57 10.65
N ASN A 223 12.17 -21.04 10.27
CA ASN A 223 12.00 -22.23 9.42
C ASN A 223 12.67 -22.08 8.05
N ARG A 224 12.87 -20.84 7.59
CA ARG A 224 13.50 -20.51 6.30
C ARG A 224 14.96 -20.11 6.42
N HIS A 225 15.53 -20.14 7.62
CA HIS A 225 16.89 -19.69 7.89
C HIS A 225 17.09 -18.20 7.53
N LEU A 226 16.09 -17.37 7.82
CA LEU A 226 16.07 -15.93 7.58
C LEU A 226 15.95 -15.15 8.89
N SER A 227 16.25 -13.86 8.84
CA SER A 227 16.02 -12.91 9.93
C SER A 227 15.77 -11.52 9.39
N VAL A 228 15.18 -10.65 10.20
CA VAL A 228 15.00 -9.21 9.94
C VAL A 228 15.50 -8.44 11.15
N HIS A 229 15.61 -7.11 11.06
CA HIS A 229 15.94 -6.29 12.24
C HIS A 229 14.69 -6.00 13.06
N TYR A 230 13.56 -5.80 12.38
CA TYR A 230 12.31 -5.39 12.99
C TYR A 230 11.11 -6.15 12.43
N ILE A 231 10.16 -6.50 13.30
CA ILE A 231 8.81 -6.91 12.93
C ILE A 231 7.83 -5.86 13.46
N VAL A 232 6.93 -5.38 12.62
CA VAL A 232 5.89 -4.39 12.98
C VAL A 232 4.51 -5.03 12.93
N GLU A 233 3.87 -5.16 14.09
CA GLU A 233 2.56 -5.79 14.24
C GLU A 233 1.39 -4.82 13.98
N LYS A 234 0.20 -5.34 13.68
CA LYS A 234 -0.99 -4.55 13.28
C LYS A 234 -1.46 -3.53 14.31
N ASN A 235 -1.11 -3.74 15.56
CA ASN A 235 -1.40 -2.83 16.68
C ASN A 235 -0.34 -1.73 16.87
N GLY A 236 0.73 -1.73 16.07
CA GLY A 236 1.85 -0.79 16.17
C GLY A 236 2.98 -1.24 17.11
N THR A 237 2.92 -2.44 17.68
CA THR A 237 4.04 -3.02 18.44
C THR A 237 5.20 -3.35 17.51
N ILE A 238 6.41 -2.96 17.91
CA ILE A 238 7.65 -3.18 17.17
C ILE A 238 8.50 -4.16 17.95
N TYR A 239 8.86 -5.28 17.32
CA TYR A 239 9.74 -6.29 17.88
C TYR A 239 11.12 -6.16 17.24
N GLN A 240 12.16 -5.92 18.04
CA GLN A 240 13.55 -5.91 17.55
C GLN A 240 14.13 -7.31 17.62
N MET A 241 14.58 -7.80 16.47
CA MET A 241 15.07 -9.16 16.30
C MET A 241 16.59 -9.21 16.14
N VAL A 242 17.18 -8.24 15.44
CA VAL A 242 18.62 -8.16 15.20
C VAL A 242 19.06 -6.69 15.38
N ASP A 243 20.15 -6.48 16.11
CA ASP A 243 20.77 -5.16 16.24
C ASP A 243 21.24 -4.65 14.87
N GLU A 244 21.00 -3.39 14.53
CA GLU A 244 21.30 -2.83 13.21
C GLU A 244 22.79 -2.80 12.88
N ARG A 245 23.65 -2.90 13.89
CA ARG A 245 25.10 -3.07 13.71
C ARG A 245 25.44 -4.43 13.12
N ASN A 246 24.57 -5.42 13.32
CA ASN A 246 24.71 -6.75 12.79
C ASN A 246 24.01 -6.87 11.43
N ARG A 247 24.37 -7.91 10.70
CA ARG A 247 23.73 -8.31 9.46
C ARG A 247 22.61 -9.29 9.76
N ALA A 248 21.39 -8.93 9.37
CA ALA A 248 20.26 -9.86 9.25
C ALA A 248 20.17 -10.44 7.83
N TRP A 249 19.59 -11.62 7.68
CA TRP A 249 19.43 -12.33 6.41
C TRP A 249 17.99 -12.18 5.87
N HIS A 250 17.67 -11.02 5.31
CA HIS A 250 16.31 -10.66 4.88
C HIS A 250 16.17 -10.41 3.36
N ALA A 251 17.24 -10.00 2.69
CA ALA A 251 17.19 -9.55 1.30
C ALA A 251 17.49 -10.66 0.27
N GLY A 252 17.72 -11.90 0.71
CA GLY A 252 18.18 -12.99 -0.16
C GLY A 252 19.48 -12.61 -0.90
N PRO A 253 19.72 -13.08 -2.14
CA PRO A 253 20.87 -12.68 -2.96
C PRO A 253 20.68 -11.29 -3.61
N GLY A 254 19.92 -10.40 -2.98
CA GLY A 254 19.54 -9.10 -3.53
C GLY A 254 20.75 -8.17 -3.75
N THR A 255 20.76 -7.46 -4.87
CA THR A 255 21.77 -6.47 -5.22
C THR A 255 21.12 -5.12 -5.55
N TRP A 256 21.81 -4.01 -5.32
CA TRP A 256 21.32 -2.68 -5.68
C TRP A 256 22.47 -1.72 -5.99
N GLY A 257 22.49 -1.17 -7.21
CA GLY A 257 23.59 -0.31 -7.65
C GLY A 257 24.93 -1.03 -7.56
N SER A 258 25.87 -0.46 -6.79
CA SER A 258 27.18 -1.05 -6.52
C SER A 258 27.19 -2.05 -5.35
N PHE A 259 26.05 -2.27 -4.68
CA PHE A 259 25.96 -3.19 -3.55
C PHE A 259 25.62 -4.60 -4.04
N HIS A 260 26.57 -5.52 -3.86
CA HIS A 260 26.49 -6.90 -4.31
C HIS A 260 25.84 -7.85 -3.29
N ASP A 261 25.63 -7.41 -2.05
CA ASP A 261 24.82 -8.08 -1.05
C ASP A 261 24.04 -7.02 -0.27
N LEU A 262 22.72 -6.99 -0.43
CA LEU A 262 21.88 -6.02 0.26
C LEU A 262 21.82 -6.25 1.77
N ASN A 263 22.02 -7.48 2.25
CA ASN A 263 22.05 -7.78 3.68
C ASN A 263 23.21 -7.00 4.36
N ASP A 264 24.32 -6.81 3.65
CA ASP A 264 25.51 -6.12 4.14
C ASP A 264 25.36 -4.62 4.32
N VAL A 265 24.34 -3.99 3.71
CA VAL A 265 24.16 -2.52 3.73
C VAL A 265 22.75 -2.05 4.07
N SER A 266 21.89 -2.92 4.57
CA SER A 266 20.49 -2.56 4.81
C SER A 266 19.90 -3.04 6.13
N VAL A 267 18.82 -2.37 6.50
CA VAL A 267 17.92 -2.74 7.61
C VAL A 267 16.64 -3.33 7.04
N GLY A 268 16.44 -4.63 7.25
CA GLY A 268 15.19 -5.34 6.97
C GLY A 268 14.11 -5.12 8.01
N ILE A 269 12.91 -4.76 7.55
CA ILE A 269 11.70 -4.62 8.37
C ILE A 269 10.60 -5.49 7.75
N GLU A 270 9.98 -6.31 8.58
CA GLU A 270 8.85 -7.15 8.22
C GLU A 270 7.56 -6.57 8.79
N ILE A 271 6.57 -6.29 7.95
CA ILE A 271 5.28 -5.73 8.37
C ILE A 271 4.25 -6.85 8.41
N VAL A 272 3.67 -7.13 9.58
CA VAL A 272 2.65 -8.17 9.74
C VAL A 272 1.36 -7.73 9.06
N ASN A 273 1.13 -8.23 7.86
CA ASN A 273 -0.05 -7.93 7.07
C ASN A 273 -0.13 -8.91 5.89
N SER A 274 -1.29 -9.52 5.65
CA SER A 274 -1.39 -10.56 4.61
C SER A 274 -1.34 -10.03 3.17
N GLY A 275 -1.46 -8.71 3.00
CA GLY A 275 -1.62 -8.04 1.72
C GLY A 275 -3.03 -8.14 1.14
N ALA A 276 -3.95 -8.90 1.77
CA ALA A 276 -5.36 -8.96 1.42
C ALA A 276 -6.18 -7.84 2.06
N GLU A 277 -5.61 -7.15 3.05
CA GLU A 277 -6.20 -6.03 3.78
C GLU A 277 -5.26 -4.82 3.79
N PRO A 278 -5.78 -3.59 3.89
CA PRO A 278 -4.92 -2.42 4.03
C PRO A 278 -4.13 -2.46 5.35
N PHE A 279 -2.97 -1.81 5.34
CA PHE A 279 -2.13 -1.66 6.54
C PHE A 279 -2.79 -0.68 7.53
N PRO A 280 -2.97 -1.06 8.81
CA PRO A 280 -3.40 -0.14 9.86
C PRO A 280 -2.51 1.11 9.95
N VAL A 281 -3.12 2.27 10.23
CA VAL A 281 -2.43 3.58 10.38
C VAL A 281 -1.33 3.57 11.45
N VAL A 282 -1.38 2.61 12.38
CA VAL A 282 -0.41 2.47 13.47
C VAL A 282 0.85 1.68 13.08
N GLN A 283 0.87 1.02 11.91
CA GLN A 283 2.05 0.35 11.33
C GLN A 283 2.88 1.34 10.49
#